data_AF-A0AAU3SSB9-F1
#
_entry.id   AF-A0AAU3SSB9-F1
#
_cell.length_a   1.000
_cell.length_b   1.000
_cell.length_c   1.000
_cell.angle_alpha   90.00
_cell.angle_beta   90.00
_cell.angle_gamma   90.00
#
_symmetry.space_group_name_H-M   'P 1'
#
loop_
_entity.id
_entity.type
_entity.pdbx_description
1 polymer ?
#
loop_
_entity_poly.entity_id
_entity_poly.type
_entity_poly.pdbx_seq_one_letter_code
_entity_poly.pdbx_strand_id
1 'polypeptide(L)'
;MRLPETFFTERQRHLLSWGDRPVLGEVGEDGTLHIGDQDAVSGKSGAGVVSMALDGDAILYAESREVFTSVTLDGGPRLAVVETGLDGTQEHWQAALPATANGPWTIHDVLEGRDESGASVLVLTVQDARGATEFHQVSAGGPVTVHTPRAGGQLVHWDLRYDTAVVRQDQGPREPVLHLERPVTGTTPVSVPGHWRDGWDGRGLIVQDAEDGPRLVAWDLGSSSLRPVTGTRGHVDDARILRDGTGRLLVITTIDGADVLHLWSDETGEAEPLPLAPAGRLRFRVAGPRGIGLYSAGTLAGSAWLWLDEAGALHRSRGDIPAHDGGAGLRHVTYGRTPVLEYLPEEPPVALVISLHGGPESVERDELRWDGLYRDLLKARIAVMGLNYSGSLGYGTDHTRRAWKNWTRAFEEDLRACIATARTWGLDDSDIALLGGSFGGGLALLGCGLHGGLSGAVCSAPLIDIRAHAQRAADADTSYEDWFGERFELGASTSPAQRVFDPVHLSAAPPGPRAVLIHGDQDEVTEWRDSRDAVDLAVRHGLDWKLLTEPGLGHVPGDVDEVILRYGHVKSALSEVLGHPLP
;
A
#
# COMPACT_ATOMS: atom_id res chain seq x y z
N MET A 1 -21.25 -4.99 -13.75
CA MET A 1 -20.26 -5.20 -12.69
C MET A 1 -20.49 -4.13 -11.63
N ARG A 2 -20.51 -4.50 -10.34
CA ARG A 2 -20.64 -3.51 -9.25
C ARG A 2 -19.30 -2.78 -9.09
N LEU A 3 -19.30 -1.53 -8.62
CA LEU A 3 -18.07 -0.73 -8.49
C LEU A 3 -16.95 -1.44 -7.66
N PRO A 4 -17.26 -2.10 -6.52
CA PRO A 4 -16.24 -2.85 -5.76
C PRO A 4 -15.58 -3.98 -6.55
N GLU A 5 -16.38 -4.73 -7.31
CA GLU A 5 -15.95 -5.84 -8.15
C GLU A 5 -15.02 -5.36 -9.28
N THR A 6 -15.41 -4.28 -9.97
CA THR A 6 -14.58 -3.67 -11.02
C THR A 6 -13.28 -3.14 -10.44
N PHE A 7 -13.31 -2.48 -9.28
CA PHE A 7 -12.10 -1.91 -8.69
C PHE A 7 -11.15 -3.00 -8.20
N PHE A 8 -11.70 -4.05 -7.57
CA PHE A 8 -10.93 -5.22 -7.15
C PHE A 8 -10.27 -5.90 -8.34
N THR A 9 -11.01 -6.13 -9.44
CA THR A 9 -10.48 -6.81 -10.62
C THR A 9 -9.42 -5.96 -11.33
N GLU A 10 -9.71 -4.68 -11.59
CA GLU A 10 -8.80 -3.80 -12.33
C GLU A 10 -7.45 -3.64 -11.62
N ARG A 11 -7.44 -3.48 -10.29
CA ARG A 11 -6.20 -3.27 -9.55
C ARG A 11 -5.28 -4.50 -9.55
N GLN A 12 -5.80 -5.69 -9.84
CA GLN A 12 -5.00 -6.92 -10.00
C GLN A 12 -4.31 -7.01 -11.36
N ARG A 13 -4.68 -6.18 -12.34
CA ARG A 13 -4.01 -6.17 -13.64
C ARG A 13 -2.56 -5.69 -13.54
N HIS A 14 -1.70 -6.37 -14.28
CA HIS A 14 -0.29 -6.07 -14.41
C HIS A 14 -0.07 -5.16 -15.61
N LEU A 15 0.53 -3.99 -15.39
CA LEU A 15 1.00 -3.14 -16.48
C LEU A 15 2.40 -3.60 -16.87
N LEU A 16 2.57 -3.95 -18.13
CA LEU A 16 3.81 -4.49 -18.69
C LEU A 16 4.23 -3.64 -19.90
N SER A 17 5.51 -3.68 -20.26
CA SER A 17 5.97 -3.19 -21.56
C SER A 17 5.81 -4.29 -22.62
N TRP A 18 5.52 -3.92 -23.87
CA TRP A 18 5.55 -4.83 -25.02
C TRP A 18 5.82 -4.09 -26.32
N GLY A 19 6.93 -4.42 -27.00
CA GLY A 19 7.35 -3.61 -28.14
C GLY A 19 7.58 -2.16 -27.71
N ASP A 20 7.05 -1.20 -28.48
CA ASP A 20 7.10 0.22 -28.15
C ASP A 20 5.87 0.69 -27.34
N ARG A 21 5.11 -0.23 -26.72
CA ARG A 21 3.78 0.08 -26.16
C ARG A 21 3.56 -0.60 -24.79
N PRO A 22 2.76 -0.01 -23.91
CA PRO A 22 2.31 -0.69 -22.70
C PRO A 22 1.16 -1.67 -22.98
N VAL A 23 1.10 -2.77 -22.25
CA VAL A 23 0.02 -3.77 -22.30
C VAL A 23 -0.46 -4.13 -20.89
N LEU A 24 -1.69 -4.62 -20.78
CA LEU A 24 -2.25 -5.14 -19.53
C LEU A 24 -2.32 -6.66 -19.57
N GLY A 25 -1.77 -7.27 -18.52
CA GLY A 25 -1.90 -8.69 -18.21
C GLY A 25 -2.86 -8.93 -17.05
N GLU A 26 -3.62 -10.01 -17.11
CA GLU A 26 -4.55 -10.45 -16.07
C GLU A 26 -4.35 -11.94 -15.81
N VAL A 27 -4.20 -12.33 -14.55
CA VAL A 27 -4.07 -13.74 -14.17
C VAL A 27 -5.47 -14.31 -13.93
N GLY A 28 -5.85 -15.31 -14.72
CA GLY A 28 -7.10 -16.05 -14.55
C GLY A 28 -7.08 -16.95 -13.31
N GLU A 29 -8.27 -17.42 -12.90
CA GLU A 29 -8.42 -18.37 -11.78
C GLU A 29 -7.70 -19.70 -12.03
N ASP A 30 -7.42 -20.04 -13.29
CA ASP A 30 -6.66 -21.22 -13.69
C ASP A 30 -5.13 -21.04 -13.56
N GLY A 31 -4.67 -19.87 -13.09
CA GLY A 31 -3.25 -19.52 -12.98
C GLY A 31 -2.64 -19.09 -14.31
N THR A 32 -3.43 -18.92 -15.37
CA THR A 32 -2.93 -18.48 -16.68
C THR A 32 -2.88 -16.95 -16.73
N LEU A 33 -1.72 -16.40 -17.08
CA LEU A 33 -1.62 -14.98 -17.43
C LEU A 33 -2.13 -14.77 -18.85
N HIS A 34 -3.15 -13.94 -18.98
CA HIS A 34 -3.68 -13.47 -20.26
C HIS A 34 -3.24 -12.04 -20.51
N ILE A 35 -2.59 -11.80 -21.64
CA ILE A 35 -2.17 -10.46 -22.04
C ILE A 35 -3.05 -10.03 -23.21
N GLY A 36 -3.75 -8.92 -23.02
CA GLY A 36 -4.67 -8.40 -24.00
C GLY A 36 -3.94 -7.94 -25.26
N ASP A 37 -4.62 -8.06 -26.41
CA ASP A 37 -4.13 -7.56 -27.70
C ASP A 37 -4.17 -6.02 -27.79
N GLN A 38 -4.71 -5.33 -26.79
CA GLN A 38 -4.84 -3.87 -26.81
C GLN A 38 -3.72 -3.19 -26.05
N ASP A 39 -3.14 -2.18 -26.69
CA ASP A 39 -2.31 -1.19 -26.03
C ASP A 39 -3.09 -0.59 -24.85
N ALA A 40 -2.51 -0.71 -23.65
CA ALA A 40 -3.10 -0.29 -22.39
C ALA A 40 -3.48 1.19 -22.39
N VAL A 41 -2.81 2.00 -23.24
CA VAL A 41 -2.90 3.45 -23.28
C VAL A 41 -3.60 3.96 -24.54
N SER A 42 -3.28 3.43 -25.73
CA SER A 42 -3.88 3.89 -26.98
C SER A 42 -5.13 3.11 -27.42
N GLY A 43 -5.42 1.95 -26.80
CA GLY A 43 -6.53 1.07 -27.17
C GLY A 43 -6.39 0.43 -28.56
N LYS A 44 -5.24 0.60 -29.23
CA LYS A 44 -4.96 0.00 -30.55
C LYS A 44 -4.61 -1.47 -30.41
N SER A 45 -5.27 -2.32 -31.19
CA SER A 45 -4.96 -3.74 -31.32
C SER A 45 -3.53 -3.98 -31.84
N GLY A 46 -2.86 -5.01 -31.33
CA GLY A 46 -1.52 -5.45 -31.67
C GLY A 46 -1.50 -6.82 -32.35
N ALA A 47 -0.49 -7.61 -32.02
CA ALA A 47 -0.20 -8.91 -32.64
C ALA A 47 -0.68 -10.07 -31.75
N GLY A 48 -1.96 -10.07 -31.37
CA GLY A 48 -2.64 -11.23 -30.79
C GLY A 48 -2.62 -11.32 -29.26
N VAL A 49 -3.55 -12.13 -28.72
CA VAL A 49 -3.66 -12.44 -27.30
C VAL A 49 -2.62 -13.50 -26.94
N VAL A 50 -1.87 -13.24 -25.88
CA VAL A 50 -0.92 -14.20 -25.31
C VAL A 50 -1.56 -14.82 -24.09
N SER A 51 -1.41 -16.13 -23.94
CA SER A 51 -1.82 -16.83 -22.73
C SER A 51 -0.69 -17.76 -22.31
N MET A 52 -0.28 -17.65 -21.06
CA MET A 52 0.85 -18.39 -20.54
C MET A 52 0.52 -18.90 -19.14
N ALA A 53 0.65 -20.21 -18.95
CA ALA A 53 0.53 -20.81 -17.63
C ALA A 53 1.66 -20.32 -16.74
N LEU A 54 1.31 -19.81 -15.55
CA LEU A 54 2.26 -19.38 -14.55
C LEU A 54 2.66 -20.59 -13.69
N ASP A 55 3.42 -21.51 -14.28
CA ASP A 55 3.86 -22.75 -13.64
C ASP A 55 5.35 -22.68 -13.33
N GLY A 56 5.78 -23.08 -12.13
CA GLY A 56 7.19 -23.14 -11.73
C GLY A 56 7.38 -22.90 -10.24
N ASP A 57 8.61 -23.10 -9.75
CA ASP A 57 8.97 -22.76 -8.37
C ASP A 57 9.12 -21.24 -8.18
N ALA A 58 9.48 -20.52 -9.25
CA ALA A 58 9.52 -19.07 -9.27
C ALA A 58 9.24 -18.51 -10.67
N ILE A 59 8.64 -17.32 -10.74
CA ILE A 59 8.25 -16.66 -11.98
C ILE A 59 8.63 -15.19 -11.94
N LEU A 60 9.20 -14.70 -13.04
CA LEU A 60 9.63 -13.32 -13.21
C LEU A 60 9.25 -12.79 -14.59
N TYR A 61 8.80 -11.54 -14.66
CA TYR A 61 8.83 -10.78 -15.91
C TYR A 61 10.16 -10.03 -16.02
N ALA A 62 11.03 -10.47 -16.93
CA ALA A 62 12.33 -9.82 -17.17
C ALA A 62 12.14 -8.64 -18.12
N GLU A 63 11.87 -7.46 -17.55
CA GLU A 63 11.50 -6.23 -18.26
C GLU A 63 12.49 -5.85 -19.36
N SER A 64 13.79 -6.13 -19.20
CA SER A 64 14.77 -5.72 -20.21
C SER A 64 14.79 -6.58 -21.47
N ARG A 65 14.25 -7.80 -21.37
CA ARG A 65 14.11 -8.75 -22.48
C ARG A 65 12.66 -8.94 -22.92
N GLU A 66 11.71 -8.45 -22.12
CA GLU A 66 10.26 -8.66 -22.28
C GLU A 66 9.87 -10.13 -22.37
N VAL A 67 10.47 -10.94 -21.50
CA VAL A 67 10.18 -12.37 -21.41
C VAL A 67 9.68 -12.72 -20.02
N PHE A 68 8.68 -13.59 -19.96
CA PHE A 68 8.32 -14.27 -18.73
C PHE A 68 9.22 -15.47 -18.53
N THR A 69 9.84 -15.55 -17.37
CA THR A 69 10.78 -16.59 -17.00
C THR A 69 10.14 -17.45 -15.93
N SER A 70 9.88 -18.71 -16.26
CA SER A 70 9.58 -19.75 -15.28
C SER A 70 10.85 -20.48 -14.91
N VAL A 71 11.06 -20.68 -13.61
CA VAL A 71 12.20 -21.37 -13.05
C VAL A 71 11.70 -22.57 -12.25
N THR A 72 12.24 -23.75 -12.52
CA THR A 72 11.91 -24.99 -11.80
C THR A 72 13.19 -25.72 -11.39
N LEU A 73 13.23 -26.20 -10.16
CA LEU A 73 14.31 -27.00 -9.61
C LEU A 73 13.88 -28.47 -9.52
N ASP A 74 14.63 -29.38 -10.15
CA ASP A 74 14.22 -30.78 -10.31
C ASP A 74 14.41 -31.67 -9.07
N GLY A 75 14.42 -31.09 -7.86
CA GLY A 75 14.76 -31.77 -6.61
C GLY A 75 16.25 -32.16 -6.49
N GLY A 76 17.06 -31.88 -7.52
CA GLY A 76 18.51 -31.98 -7.53
C GLY A 76 19.17 -30.60 -7.76
N PRO A 77 20.43 -30.55 -8.23
CA PRO A 77 21.10 -29.30 -8.51
C PRO A 77 20.71 -28.70 -9.87
N ARG A 78 19.80 -29.32 -10.64
CA ARG A 78 19.51 -28.84 -12.00
C ARG A 78 18.32 -27.91 -12.00
N LEU A 79 18.58 -26.73 -12.52
CA LEU A 79 17.60 -25.72 -12.83
C LEU A 79 17.12 -25.90 -14.26
N ALA A 80 15.81 -25.97 -14.46
CA ALA A 80 15.18 -25.79 -15.75
C ALA A 80 14.58 -24.39 -15.82
N VAL A 81 14.90 -23.67 -16.90
CA VAL A 81 14.36 -22.35 -17.16
C VAL A 81 13.62 -22.35 -18.49
N VAL A 82 12.41 -21.81 -18.45
CA VAL A 82 11.58 -21.58 -19.64
C VAL A 82 11.33 -20.09 -19.75
N GLU A 83 11.82 -19.49 -20.82
CA GLU A 83 11.59 -18.08 -21.12
C GLU A 83 10.60 -17.99 -22.26
N THR A 84 9.45 -17.37 -21.99
CA THR A 84 8.38 -17.17 -22.95
C THR A 84 8.32 -15.68 -23.29
N GLY A 85 8.67 -15.34 -24.53
CA GLY A 85 8.40 -14.00 -25.07
C GLY A 85 6.91 -13.82 -25.30
N LEU A 86 6.42 -12.57 -25.26
CA LEU A 86 4.98 -12.33 -25.52
C LEU A 86 4.60 -12.51 -27.01
N ASP A 87 5.49 -12.97 -27.89
CA ASP A 87 5.16 -13.43 -29.24
C ASP A 87 4.91 -14.95 -29.26
N GLY A 88 4.93 -15.58 -28.08
CA GLY A 88 4.80 -17.02 -27.89
C GLY A 88 6.07 -17.80 -28.17
N THR A 89 7.19 -17.15 -28.51
CA THR A 89 8.48 -17.84 -28.62
C THR A 89 8.92 -18.35 -27.25
N GLN A 90 9.40 -19.59 -27.23
CA GLN A 90 9.90 -20.22 -26.02
C GLN A 90 11.34 -20.62 -26.20
N GLU A 91 12.17 -20.20 -25.25
CA GLU A 91 13.54 -20.68 -25.10
C GLU A 91 13.65 -21.52 -23.84
N HIS A 92 14.34 -22.66 -23.97
CA HIS A 92 14.57 -23.59 -22.88
C HIS A 92 16.06 -23.72 -22.66
N TRP A 93 16.49 -23.52 -21.42
CA TRP A 93 17.86 -23.77 -21.04
C TRP A 93 17.93 -24.32 -19.61
N GLN A 94 19.10 -24.86 -19.28
CA GLN A 94 19.35 -25.47 -17.98
C GLN A 94 20.64 -24.92 -17.40
N ALA A 95 20.68 -24.84 -16.07
CA ALA A 95 21.88 -24.54 -15.30
C ALA A 95 22.04 -25.59 -14.19
N ALA A 96 23.28 -25.84 -13.79
CA ALA A 96 23.57 -26.70 -12.65
C ALA A 96 24.02 -25.82 -11.47
N LEU A 97 23.17 -25.75 -10.44
CA LEU A 97 23.51 -25.08 -9.19
C LEU A 97 24.64 -25.84 -8.48
N PRO A 98 25.51 -25.14 -7.75
CA PRO A 98 26.50 -25.76 -6.88
C PRO A 98 25.86 -26.74 -5.90
N ALA A 99 26.52 -27.88 -5.65
CA ALA A 99 26.05 -28.81 -4.64
C ALA A 99 26.27 -28.25 -3.23
N THR A 100 25.33 -28.47 -2.32
CA THR A 100 25.48 -28.19 -0.89
C THR A 100 25.55 -29.48 -0.08
N ALA A 101 26.31 -29.46 1.01
CA ALA A 101 26.42 -30.58 1.95
C ALA A 101 25.13 -30.78 2.78
N ASN A 102 24.21 -29.81 2.74
CA ASN A 102 23.05 -29.72 3.62
C ASN A 102 21.73 -30.14 2.97
N GLY A 103 21.74 -30.76 1.78
CA GLY A 103 20.52 -31.23 1.09
C GLY A 103 20.27 -30.52 -0.24
N PRO A 104 19.07 -30.63 -0.82
CA PRO A 104 18.72 -29.86 -2.01
C PRO A 104 18.49 -28.38 -1.67
N TRP A 105 18.66 -27.51 -2.66
CA TRP A 105 18.26 -26.11 -2.57
C TRP A 105 16.74 -25.97 -2.64
N THR A 106 16.21 -24.90 -2.06
CA THR A 106 14.87 -24.38 -2.32
C THR A 106 15.00 -22.96 -2.87
N ILE A 107 14.18 -22.61 -3.88
CA ILE A 107 14.14 -21.25 -4.42
C ILE A 107 13.14 -20.44 -3.58
N HIS A 108 13.56 -19.27 -3.11
CA HIS A 108 12.72 -18.34 -2.34
C HIS A 108 12.36 -17.09 -3.12
N ASP A 109 13.24 -16.66 -4.03
CA ASP A 109 13.03 -15.46 -4.84
C ASP A 109 13.86 -15.53 -6.13
N VAL A 110 13.46 -14.77 -7.13
CA VAL A 110 14.20 -14.59 -8.38
C VAL A 110 14.06 -13.16 -8.86
N LEU A 111 15.18 -12.55 -9.25
CA LEU A 111 15.19 -11.23 -9.88
C LEU A 111 16.04 -11.20 -11.13
N GLU A 112 15.82 -10.16 -11.94
CA GLU A 112 16.68 -9.84 -13.07
C GLU A 112 17.86 -8.99 -12.59
N GLY A 113 19.08 -9.43 -12.91
CA GLY A 113 20.31 -8.72 -12.61
C GLY A 113 21.15 -8.40 -13.85
N ARG A 114 22.38 -7.94 -13.60
CA ARG A 114 23.42 -7.77 -14.62
C ARG A 114 24.71 -8.47 -14.20
N ASP A 115 25.34 -9.18 -15.14
CA ASP A 115 26.68 -9.75 -14.92
C ASP A 115 27.79 -8.71 -15.14
N GLU A 116 29.06 -9.10 -14.98
CA GLU A 116 30.23 -8.22 -15.14
C GLU A 116 30.33 -7.61 -16.56
N SER A 117 29.73 -8.24 -17.58
CA SER A 117 29.69 -7.73 -18.95
C SER A 117 28.52 -6.77 -19.20
N GLY A 118 27.55 -6.71 -18.27
CA GLY A 118 26.30 -5.98 -18.43
C GLY A 118 25.18 -6.77 -19.11
N ALA A 119 25.36 -8.08 -19.33
CA ALA A 119 24.30 -8.92 -19.85
C ALA A 119 23.22 -9.17 -18.80
N SER A 120 21.97 -9.28 -19.24
CA SER A 120 20.85 -9.68 -18.39
C SER A 120 21.04 -11.13 -17.91
N VAL A 121 20.83 -11.35 -16.62
CA VAL A 121 20.97 -12.65 -15.94
C VAL A 121 19.86 -12.82 -14.92
N LEU A 122 19.62 -14.06 -14.50
CA LEU A 122 18.74 -14.35 -13.37
C LEU A 122 19.58 -14.48 -12.11
N VAL A 123 19.04 -13.99 -10.99
CA VAL A 123 19.67 -14.16 -9.68
C VAL A 123 18.66 -14.81 -8.76
N LEU A 124 18.96 -16.04 -8.36
CA LEU A 124 18.11 -16.84 -7.49
C LEU A 124 18.51 -16.61 -6.04
N THR A 125 17.54 -16.33 -5.18
CA THR A 125 17.70 -16.48 -3.74
C THR A 125 17.38 -17.92 -3.39
N VAL A 126 18.37 -18.68 -2.97
CA VAL A 126 18.22 -20.10 -2.61
C VAL A 126 18.54 -20.32 -1.14
N GLN A 127 17.87 -21.30 -0.52
CA GLN A 127 18.18 -21.76 0.83
C GLN A 127 18.47 -23.25 0.85
N ASP A 128 19.46 -23.66 1.64
CA ASP A 128 19.70 -25.08 1.89
C ASP A 128 18.73 -25.61 2.97
N ALA A 129 18.72 -26.94 3.19
CA ALA A 129 17.80 -27.52 4.17
C ALA A 129 18.09 -27.14 5.64
N ARG A 130 19.14 -26.36 5.91
CA ARG A 130 19.44 -25.77 7.23
C ARG A 130 19.10 -24.27 7.29
N GLY A 131 18.57 -23.70 6.20
CA GLY A 131 18.18 -22.30 6.11
C GLY A 131 19.33 -21.34 5.77
N ALA A 132 20.48 -21.84 5.31
CA ALA A 132 21.55 -20.96 4.84
C ALA A 132 21.17 -20.38 3.47
N THR A 133 21.06 -19.06 3.39
CA THR A 133 20.74 -18.33 2.15
C THR A 133 21.97 -18.10 1.29
N GLU A 134 21.85 -18.27 -0.02
CA GLU A 134 22.82 -17.84 -1.03
C GLU A 134 22.11 -17.16 -2.22
N PHE A 135 22.85 -16.30 -2.93
CA PHE A 135 22.41 -15.73 -4.21
C PHE A 135 23.19 -16.40 -5.34
N HIS A 136 22.48 -17.03 -6.27
CA HIS A 136 23.06 -17.73 -7.41
C HIS A 136 22.70 -16.99 -8.69
N GLN A 137 23.68 -16.32 -9.29
CA GLN A 137 23.55 -15.75 -10.63
C GLN A 137 23.67 -16.87 -11.67
N VAL A 138 22.69 -16.98 -12.55
CA VAL A 138 22.63 -18.01 -13.60
C VAL A 138 22.27 -17.41 -14.96
N SER A 139 22.78 -18.02 -16.03
CA SER A 139 22.48 -17.67 -17.42
C SER A 139 22.61 -18.88 -18.34
N ALA A 140 22.04 -18.80 -19.55
CA ALA A 140 22.07 -19.88 -20.53
C ALA A 140 23.52 -20.23 -20.93
N GLY A 141 24.00 -21.41 -20.50
CA GLY A 141 25.35 -21.91 -20.80
C GLY A 141 26.49 -21.17 -20.08
N GLY A 142 26.19 -20.22 -19.19
CA GLY A 142 27.17 -19.47 -18.42
C GLY A 142 27.59 -20.16 -17.11
N PRO A 143 28.71 -19.73 -16.49
CA PRO A 143 29.08 -20.17 -15.15
C PRO A 143 28.08 -19.63 -14.11
N VAL A 144 27.90 -20.37 -13.02
CA VAL A 144 27.12 -19.90 -11.87
C VAL A 144 28.02 -19.09 -10.95
N THR A 145 27.64 -17.85 -10.66
CA THR A 145 28.30 -17.02 -9.64
C THR A 145 27.51 -17.11 -8.35
N VAL A 146 28.19 -17.40 -7.24
CA VAL A 146 27.59 -17.61 -5.92
C VAL A 146 28.03 -16.49 -4.99
N HIS A 147 27.06 -15.91 -4.28
CA HIS A 147 27.32 -14.98 -3.20
C HIS A 147 26.58 -15.42 -1.94
N THR A 148 27.31 -15.59 -0.84
CA THR A 148 26.70 -15.80 0.48
C THR A 148 26.50 -14.43 1.13
N PRO A 149 25.25 -13.96 1.34
CA PRO A 149 24.99 -12.67 1.94
C PRO A 149 25.53 -12.60 3.37
N ARG A 150 26.06 -11.43 3.74
CA ARG A 150 26.55 -11.14 5.08
C ARG A 150 25.45 -10.60 5.99
N ALA A 151 24.43 -9.99 5.42
CA ALA A 151 23.21 -9.59 6.12
C ALA A 151 22.06 -10.55 5.78
N GLY A 152 21.22 -10.85 6.77
CA GLY A 152 19.95 -11.52 6.51
C GLY A 152 18.97 -10.55 5.86
N GLY A 153 18.27 -10.97 4.81
CA GLY A 153 17.29 -10.12 4.14
C GLY A 153 16.93 -10.59 2.73
N GLN A 154 16.15 -9.76 2.05
CA GLN A 154 15.74 -9.98 0.66
C GLN A 154 16.72 -9.28 -0.29
N LEU A 155 17.19 -9.96 -1.33
CA LEU A 155 17.94 -9.31 -2.41
C LEU A 155 16.98 -8.42 -3.22
N VAL A 156 17.30 -7.13 -3.35
CA VAL A 156 16.45 -6.15 -4.08
C VAL A 156 17.14 -5.57 -5.32
N HIS A 157 18.44 -5.78 -5.49
CA HIS A 157 19.18 -5.32 -6.66
C HIS A 157 20.49 -6.10 -6.86
N TRP A 158 20.86 -6.34 -8.11
CA TRP A 158 22.09 -7.04 -8.49
C TRP A 158 22.66 -6.49 -9.81
N ASP A 159 23.88 -5.96 -9.74
CA ASP A 159 24.62 -5.48 -10.91
C ASP A 159 26.14 -5.64 -10.69
N LEU A 160 26.72 -6.68 -11.30
CA LEU A 160 28.13 -7.00 -11.13
C LEU A 160 29.07 -6.08 -11.92
N ARG A 161 28.57 -5.25 -12.86
CA ARG A 161 29.40 -4.19 -13.47
C ARG A 161 29.92 -3.21 -12.42
N TYR A 162 29.15 -3.04 -11.34
CA TYR A 162 29.46 -2.17 -10.20
C TYR A 162 29.76 -2.97 -8.94
N ASP A 163 30.03 -4.28 -9.05
CA ASP A 163 30.24 -5.19 -7.91
C ASP A 163 29.18 -4.98 -6.82
N THR A 164 27.90 -5.09 -7.17
CA THR A 164 26.82 -4.67 -6.28
C THR A 164 25.76 -5.75 -6.10
N ALA A 165 25.48 -6.08 -4.85
CA ALA A 165 24.25 -6.72 -4.40
C ALA A 165 23.63 -5.88 -3.28
N VAL A 166 22.37 -5.48 -3.39
CA VAL A 166 21.66 -4.74 -2.32
C VAL A 166 20.70 -5.69 -1.62
N VAL A 167 20.92 -5.89 -0.32
CA VAL A 167 20.08 -6.74 0.54
C VAL A 167 19.25 -5.86 1.46
N ARG A 168 17.92 -5.99 1.43
CA ARG A 168 17.00 -5.31 2.35
C ARG A 168 16.75 -6.17 3.58
N GLN A 169 17.18 -5.68 4.74
CA GLN A 169 16.85 -6.23 6.04
C GLN A 169 15.66 -5.46 6.63
N ASP A 170 14.50 -6.11 6.71
CA ASP A 170 13.32 -5.55 7.37
C ASP A 170 13.50 -5.58 8.91
N GLN A 171 13.01 -4.55 9.61
CA GLN A 171 13.21 -4.34 11.05
C GLN A 171 11.87 -4.23 11.80
N GLY A 172 10.94 -5.13 11.48
CA GLY A 172 9.57 -5.10 11.99
C GLY A 172 8.88 -3.79 11.60
N PRO A 173 8.41 -2.96 12.57
CA PRO A 173 7.75 -1.70 12.27
C PRO A 173 8.69 -0.51 12.09
N ARG A 174 10.02 -0.73 12.16
CA ARG A 174 11.02 0.32 11.94
C ARG A 174 11.46 0.36 10.48
N GLU A 175 12.05 1.50 10.11
CA GLU A 175 12.65 1.69 8.80
C GLU A 175 13.65 0.56 8.48
N PRO A 176 13.56 -0.08 7.30
CA PRO A 176 14.45 -1.16 6.94
C PRO A 176 15.89 -0.66 6.74
N VAL A 177 16.85 -1.58 6.80
CA VAL A 177 18.25 -1.29 6.50
C VAL A 177 18.65 -1.98 5.20
N LEU A 178 19.28 -1.23 4.30
CA LEU A 178 19.82 -1.71 3.05
C LEU A 178 21.31 -1.97 3.21
N HIS A 179 21.76 -3.16 2.82
CA HIS A 179 23.16 -3.57 2.83
C HIS A 179 23.67 -3.67 1.40
N LEU A 180 24.58 -2.77 1.03
CA LEU A 180 25.34 -2.85 -0.21
C LEU A 180 26.52 -3.78 0.00
N GLU A 181 26.38 -5.00 -0.52
CA GLU A 181 27.39 -6.04 -0.52
C GLU A 181 28.16 -6.08 -1.84
N ARG A 182 29.37 -6.66 -1.80
CA ARG A 182 30.31 -6.74 -2.92
C ARG A 182 30.61 -8.18 -3.31
N PRO A 183 29.82 -8.81 -4.20
CA PRO A 183 29.98 -10.22 -4.56
C PRO A 183 31.35 -10.59 -5.13
N VAL A 184 31.98 -9.69 -5.89
CA VAL A 184 33.25 -9.92 -6.57
C VAL A 184 34.43 -9.63 -5.65
N THR A 185 34.47 -8.45 -5.01
CA THR A 185 35.61 -8.07 -4.17
C THR A 185 35.53 -8.57 -2.73
N GLY A 186 34.34 -8.92 -2.24
CA GLY A 186 34.13 -9.41 -0.88
C GLY A 186 34.45 -8.39 0.22
N THR A 187 34.42 -7.09 -0.09
CA THR A 187 34.65 -6.05 0.93
C THR A 187 33.48 -5.95 1.92
N THR A 188 33.70 -5.26 3.04
CA THR A 188 32.69 -5.12 4.09
C THR A 188 31.46 -4.37 3.57
N PRO A 189 30.23 -4.86 3.82
CA PRO A 189 29.01 -4.19 3.37
C PRO A 189 28.87 -2.77 3.93
N VAL A 190 28.32 -1.88 3.12
CA VAL A 190 27.88 -0.55 3.56
C VAL A 190 26.40 -0.62 3.87
N SER A 191 26.00 -0.20 5.07
CA SER A 191 24.61 -0.25 5.51
C SER A 191 24.00 1.14 5.55
N VAL A 192 22.81 1.30 4.98
CA VAL A 192 22.09 2.57 4.88
C VAL A 192 20.63 2.33 5.26
N PRO A 193 20.05 3.06 6.22
CA PRO A 193 18.62 2.95 6.51
C PRO A 193 17.80 3.52 5.35
N GLY A 194 16.64 2.94 5.08
CA GLY A 194 15.67 3.46 4.14
C GLY A 194 15.05 2.44 3.21
N HIS A 195 13.98 2.87 2.56
CA HIS A 195 13.18 2.04 1.67
C HIS A 195 13.74 2.08 0.25
N TRP A 196 14.21 0.93 -0.24
CA TRP A 196 14.61 0.77 -1.64
C TRP A 196 13.44 1.08 -2.58
N ARG A 197 13.69 1.95 -3.58
CA ARG A 197 12.70 2.31 -4.60
C ARG A 197 13.05 1.81 -5.99
N ASP A 198 14.30 1.92 -6.39
CA ASP A 198 14.74 1.59 -7.73
C ASP A 198 16.27 1.45 -7.80
N GLY A 199 16.77 0.73 -8.79
CA GLY A 199 18.19 0.72 -9.12
C GLY A 199 18.45 0.46 -10.59
N TRP A 200 19.35 1.26 -11.17
CA TRP A 200 19.71 1.17 -12.58
C TRP A 200 21.08 1.78 -12.82
N ASP A 201 21.92 1.06 -13.58
CA ASP A 201 23.21 1.55 -14.09
C ASP A 201 24.12 2.17 -13.00
N GLY A 202 24.32 1.40 -11.92
CA GLY A 202 25.16 1.80 -10.79
C GLY A 202 24.55 2.85 -9.86
N ARG A 203 23.27 3.20 -10.06
CA ARG A 203 22.52 4.13 -9.19
C ARG A 203 21.41 3.39 -8.47
N GLY A 204 21.20 3.72 -7.20
CA GLY A 204 20.07 3.32 -6.39
C GLY A 204 19.26 4.54 -5.94
N LEU A 205 17.97 4.34 -5.70
CA LEU A 205 17.08 5.31 -5.07
C LEU A 205 16.55 4.74 -3.76
N ILE A 206 16.61 5.56 -2.71
CA ILE A 206 16.13 5.23 -1.38
C ILE A 206 15.20 6.35 -0.91
N VAL A 207 14.10 6.00 -0.28
CA VAL A 207 13.31 6.94 0.52
C VAL A 207 13.66 6.73 1.99
N GLN A 208 14.20 7.75 2.63
CA GLN A 208 14.58 7.74 4.04
C GLN A 208 13.56 8.49 4.88
N ASP A 209 13.21 7.95 6.04
CA ASP A 209 12.43 8.62 7.05
C ASP A 209 13.21 9.80 7.64
N ALA A 210 12.55 10.95 7.76
CA ALA A 210 13.13 12.14 8.40
C ALA A 210 12.08 12.90 9.22
N GLU A 211 12.54 13.76 10.12
CA GLU A 211 11.65 14.48 11.05
C GLU A 211 10.63 15.40 10.35
N ASP A 212 10.98 15.93 9.18
CA ASP A 212 10.10 16.79 8.38
C ASP A 212 9.36 16.04 7.27
N GLY A 213 9.51 14.71 7.20
CA GLY A 213 8.87 13.85 6.22
C GLY A 213 9.85 12.98 5.44
N PRO A 214 9.39 11.91 4.78
CA PRO A 214 10.25 11.05 3.97
C PRO A 214 10.96 11.81 2.84
N ARG A 215 12.25 11.56 2.68
CA ARG A 215 13.13 12.25 1.72
C ARG A 215 13.73 11.26 0.73
N LEU A 216 13.84 11.69 -0.51
CA LEU A 216 14.50 10.91 -1.56
C LEU A 216 16.02 11.10 -1.49
N VAL A 217 16.75 9.98 -1.60
CA VAL A 217 18.22 9.94 -1.58
C VAL A 217 18.69 9.11 -2.78
N ALA A 218 19.60 9.69 -3.55
CA ALA A 218 20.31 8.98 -4.60
C ALA A 218 21.55 8.30 -4.01
N TRP A 219 21.73 7.01 -4.32
CA TRP A 219 22.85 6.19 -3.88
C TRP A 219 23.70 5.81 -5.09
N ASP A 220 24.95 6.26 -5.13
CA ASP A 220 25.92 5.75 -6.08
C ASP A 220 26.45 4.41 -5.57
N LEU A 221 26.07 3.33 -6.25
CA LEU A 221 26.33 1.95 -5.82
C LEU A 221 27.80 1.56 -6.06
N GLY A 222 28.51 2.21 -6.98
CA GLY A 222 29.94 1.94 -7.21
C GLY A 222 30.83 2.53 -6.11
N SER A 223 30.61 3.79 -5.76
CA SER A 223 31.37 4.53 -4.74
C SER A 223 30.80 4.43 -3.33
N SER A 224 29.59 3.87 -3.18
CA SER A 224 28.79 3.85 -1.96
C SER A 224 28.38 5.24 -1.45
N SER A 225 28.47 6.30 -2.27
CA SER A 225 28.16 7.67 -1.83
C SER A 225 26.66 7.97 -1.89
N LEU A 226 26.17 8.73 -0.90
CA LEU A 226 24.77 9.14 -0.79
C LEU A 226 24.64 10.63 -1.05
N ARG A 227 23.58 11.01 -1.78
CA ARG A 227 23.26 12.41 -2.05
C ARG A 227 21.75 12.64 -1.89
N PRO A 228 21.34 13.58 -1.02
CA PRO A 228 19.94 13.99 -0.94
C PRO A 228 19.44 14.54 -2.27
N VAL A 229 18.24 14.12 -2.68
CA VAL A 229 17.51 14.70 -3.80
C VAL A 229 16.64 15.83 -3.25
N THR A 230 17.01 17.07 -3.57
CA THR A 230 16.33 18.28 -3.07
C THR A 230 15.37 18.86 -4.10
N GLY A 231 14.53 19.81 -3.69
CA GLY A 231 13.64 20.55 -4.61
C GLY A 231 12.26 19.93 -4.80
N THR A 232 12.01 18.73 -4.26
CA THR A 232 10.68 18.13 -4.17
C THR A 232 9.84 18.83 -3.10
N ARG A 233 8.55 19.04 -3.36
CA ARG A 233 7.58 19.55 -2.38
C ARG A 233 6.67 18.42 -1.91
N GLY A 234 6.28 18.44 -0.64
CA GLY A 234 5.49 17.38 -0.02
C GLY A 234 6.34 16.18 0.38
N HIS A 235 5.66 15.12 0.83
CA HIS A 235 6.30 13.86 1.23
C HIS A 235 6.58 13.00 0.01
N VAL A 236 7.76 12.42 -0.10
CA VAL A 236 8.06 11.50 -1.20
C VAL A 236 7.40 10.15 -0.91
N ASP A 237 6.44 9.72 -1.74
CA ASP A 237 5.83 8.39 -1.64
C ASP A 237 6.73 7.36 -2.35
N ASP A 238 7.11 7.66 -3.59
CA ASP A 238 7.88 6.75 -4.44
C ASP A 238 8.66 7.48 -5.55
N ALA A 239 9.67 6.84 -6.14
CA ALA A 239 10.45 7.40 -7.25
C ALA A 239 11.09 6.31 -8.14
N ARG A 240 11.27 6.60 -9.43
CA ARG A 240 11.95 5.75 -10.41
C ARG A 240 13.00 6.53 -11.19
N ILE A 241 14.12 5.88 -11.54
CA ILE A 241 15.16 6.46 -12.39
C ILE A 241 14.68 6.37 -13.84
N LEU A 242 14.79 7.44 -14.61
CA LEU A 242 14.49 7.40 -16.03
C LEU A 242 15.55 6.59 -16.78
N ARG A 243 15.09 5.70 -17.67
CA ARG A 243 15.95 4.83 -18.47
C ARG A 243 16.39 5.46 -19.80
N ASP A 244 16.17 6.77 -19.96
CA ASP A 244 16.49 7.57 -21.15
C ASP A 244 17.97 8.03 -21.21
N GLY A 245 18.80 7.58 -20.27
CA GLY A 245 20.22 7.97 -20.15
C GLY A 245 20.44 9.38 -19.58
N THR A 246 19.39 10.15 -19.30
CA THR A 246 19.52 11.50 -18.74
C THR A 246 19.83 11.50 -17.24
N GLY A 247 19.53 10.38 -16.56
CA GLY A 247 19.68 10.27 -15.12
C GLY A 247 18.66 11.08 -14.31
N ARG A 248 17.63 11.63 -14.98
CA ARG A 248 16.47 12.26 -14.35
C ARG A 248 15.64 11.24 -13.58
N LEU A 249 14.79 11.72 -12.68
CA LEU A 249 13.95 10.89 -11.84
C LEU A 249 12.48 11.24 -12.07
N LEU A 250 11.62 10.22 -12.05
CA LEU A 250 10.18 10.38 -11.97
C LEU A 250 9.76 10.17 -10.50
N VAL A 251 9.20 11.19 -9.86
CA VAL A 251 8.96 11.22 -8.41
C VAL A 251 7.49 11.44 -8.12
N ILE A 252 6.90 10.62 -7.25
CA ILE A 252 5.56 10.84 -6.70
C ILE A 252 5.73 11.50 -5.33
N THR A 253 5.16 12.69 -5.17
CA THR A 253 5.02 13.31 -3.85
C THR A 253 3.56 13.41 -3.47
N THR A 254 3.27 13.39 -2.17
CA THR A 254 1.94 13.69 -1.63
C THR A 254 1.98 15.08 -1.00
N ILE A 255 1.11 15.97 -1.47
CA ILE A 255 0.94 17.33 -0.95
C ILE A 255 -0.50 17.47 -0.46
N ASP A 256 -0.66 17.74 0.82
CA ASP A 256 -1.96 17.88 1.50
C ASP A 256 -2.90 16.66 1.35
N GLY A 257 -2.39 15.49 0.93
CA GLY A 257 -3.17 14.26 0.69
C GLY A 257 -3.44 13.96 -0.79
N ALA A 258 -2.98 14.83 -1.71
CA ALA A 258 -3.06 14.62 -3.15
C ALA A 258 -1.69 14.23 -3.72
N ASP A 259 -1.66 13.20 -4.56
CA ASP A 259 -0.42 12.79 -5.22
C ASP A 259 -0.13 13.69 -6.42
N VAL A 260 1.14 14.08 -6.56
CA VAL A 260 1.67 14.87 -7.66
C VAL A 260 2.85 14.12 -8.25
N LEU A 261 2.85 13.97 -9.58
CA LEU A 261 3.96 13.37 -10.32
C LEU A 261 4.91 14.46 -10.79
N HIS A 262 6.19 14.29 -10.51
CA HIS A 262 7.23 15.25 -10.85
C HIS A 262 8.33 14.62 -11.70
N LEU A 263 8.85 15.39 -12.63
CA LEU A 263 10.11 15.11 -13.29
C LEU A 263 11.22 15.89 -12.58
N TRP A 264 12.14 15.19 -11.94
CA TRP A 264 13.28 15.79 -11.26
C TRP A 264 14.54 15.71 -12.11
N SER A 265 15.29 16.82 -12.18
CA SER A 265 16.53 16.92 -12.94
C SER A 265 17.72 17.24 -12.06
N ASP A 266 18.82 16.50 -12.26
CA ASP A 266 20.07 16.73 -11.55
C ASP A 266 20.76 18.02 -11.99
N GLU A 267 20.59 18.42 -13.25
CA GLU A 267 21.21 19.62 -13.81
C GLU A 267 20.66 20.91 -13.17
N THR A 268 19.35 20.92 -12.89
CA THR A 268 18.68 22.08 -12.28
C THR A 268 18.53 21.95 -10.77
N GLY A 269 18.50 20.71 -10.25
CA GLY A 269 18.14 20.43 -8.86
C GLY A 269 16.67 20.67 -8.54
N GLU A 270 15.81 20.74 -9.57
CA GLU A 270 14.39 21.08 -9.45
C GLU A 270 13.48 19.90 -9.83
N ALA A 271 12.30 19.85 -9.20
CA ALA A 271 11.22 18.91 -9.50
C ALA A 271 10.06 19.62 -10.21
N GLU A 272 9.93 19.42 -11.52
CA GLU A 272 8.86 20.02 -12.32
C GLU A 272 7.59 19.14 -12.27
N PRO A 273 6.43 19.67 -11.84
CA PRO A 273 5.21 18.88 -11.83
C PRO A 273 4.75 18.56 -13.26
N LEU A 274 4.41 17.30 -13.51
CA LEU A 274 3.77 16.87 -14.74
C LEU A 274 2.27 17.20 -14.70
N PRO A 275 1.67 17.70 -15.79
CA PRO A 275 0.29 18.15 -15.82
C PRO A 275 -0.69 16.96 -15.83
N LEU A 276 -0.84 16.32 -14.69
CA LEU A 276 -1.87 15.30 -14.44
C LEU A 276 -3.11 15.99 -13.87
N ALA A 277 -4.14 16.16 -14.71
CA ALA A 277 -5.48 16.51 -14.22
C ALA A 277 -6.00 15.37 -13.34
N PRO A 278 -6.67 15.68 -12.22
CA PRO A 278 -6.55 14.98 -10.94
C PRO A 278 -6.55 13.46 -11.11
N ALA A 279 -5.48 12.83 -10.64
CA ALA A 279 -5.22 11.41 -10.86
C ALA A 279 -5.66 10.53 -9.67
N GLY A 280 -6.09 11.13 -8.56
CA GLY A 280 -6.19 10.44 -7.28
C GLY A 280 -4.83 9.94 -6.82
N ARG A 281 -4.80 8.76 -6.20
CA ARG A 281 -3.58 8.08 -5.77
C ARG A 281 -2.80 7.53 -6.96
N LEU A 282 -1.50 7.76 -6.99
CA LEU A 282 -0.59 7.26 -8.02
C LEU A 282 0.24 6.08 -7.51
N ARG A 283 0.46 5.08 -8.36
CA ARG A 283 1.31 3.92 -8.07
C ARG A 283 2.14 3.55 -9.28
N PHE A 284 3.46 3.50 -9.13
CA PHE A 284 4.32 2.84 -10.11
C PHE A 284 3.95 1.35 -10.21
N ARG A 285 3.89 0.84 -11.43
CA ARG A 285 3.58 -0.58 -11.71
C ARG A 285 4.74 -1.30 -12.39
N VAL A 286 5.51 -0.59 -13.20
CA VAL A 286 6.60 -1.14 -14.02
C VAL A 286 7.61 -0.02 -14.31
N ALA A 287 8.90 -0.35 -14.35
CA ALA A 287 9.97 0.61 -14.61
C ALA A 287 11.12 -0.02 -15.42
N GLY A 288 10.82 -0.32 -16.67
CA GLY A 288 11.72 -1.01 -17.59
C GLY A 288 12.44 -0.05 -18.54
N PRO A 289 13.35 -0.57 -19.39
CA PRO A 289 14.06 0.25 -20.37
C PRO A 289 13.12 0.96 -21.35
N ARG A 290 11.93 0.40 -21.60
CA ARG A 290 10.96 0.92 -22.57
C ARG A 290 10.04 2.01 -22.05
N GLY A 291 10.08 2.26 -20.74
CA GLY A 291 9.26 3.26 -20.12
C GLY A 291 8.83 2.90 -18.70
N ILE A 292 8.14 3.86 -18.09
CA ILE A 292 7.66 3.76 -16.71
C ILE A 292 6.14 3.83 -16.72
N GLY A 293 5.53 2.80 -16.17
CA GLY A 293 4.08 2.66 -16.11
C GLY A 293 3.52 2.95 -14.73
N LEU A 294 2.39 3.65 -14.68
CA LEU A 294 1.68 3.97 -13.45
C LEU A 294 0.20 3.64 -13.57
N TYR A 295 -0.39 3.34 -12.42
CA TYR A 295 -1.83 3.26 -12.23
C TYR A 295 -2.28 4.43 -11.37
N SER A 296 -3.40 5.04 -11.73
CA SER A 296 -4.05 6.09 -10.95
C SER A 296 -5.48 5.69 -10.59
N ALA A 297 -5.90 6.02 -9.37
CA ALA A 297 -7.28 5.83 -8.94
C ALA A 297 -7.69 6.89 -7.91
N GLY A 298 -8.80 7.58 -8.17
CA GLY A 298 -9.36 8.59 -7.27
C GLY A 298 -10.87 8.45 -7.07
N THR A 299 -11.38 8.92 -5.94
CA THR A 299 -12.81 8.83 -5.62
C THR A 299 -13.65 9.56 -6.66
N LEU A 300 -13.25 10.74 -7.14
CA LEU A 300 -14.03 11.44 -8.18
C LEU A 300 -13.48 11.21 -9.60
N ALA A 301 -12.16 11.12 -9.75
CA ALA A 301 -11.51 11.03 -11.05
C ALA A 301 -11.72 9.69 -11.77
N GLY A 302 -12.00 8.61 -11.04
CA GLY A 302 -11.98 7.24 -11.60
C GLY A 302 -10.57 6.70 -11.68
N SER A 303 -10.35 5.69 -12.52
CA SER A 303 -9.04 5.07 -12.74
C SER A 303 -8.43 5.43 -14.10
N ALA A 304 -7.11 5.36 -14.19
CA ALA A 304 -6.35 5.57 -15.42
C ALA A 304 -5.03 4.80 -15.41
N TRP A 305 -4.57 4.43 -16.61
CA TRP A 305 -3.22 3.94 -16.82
C TRP A 305 -2.38 5.03 -17.48
N LEU A 306 -1.15 5.17 -17.00
CA LEU A 306 -0.19 6.18 -17.44
C LEU A 306 1.08 5.49 -17.91
N TRP A 307 1.67 5.99 -18.98
CA TRP A 307 2.91 5.47 -19.53
C TRP A 307 3.84 6.61 -19.93
N LEU A 308 5.01 6.70 -19.30
CA LEU A 308 6.07 7.59 -19.73
C LEU A 308 7.02 6.80 -20.63
N ASP A 309 7.04 7.13 -21.91
CA ASP A 309 7.87 6.43 -22.89
C ASP A 309 9.35 6.84 -22.83
N GLU A 310 10.20 6.16 -23.61
CA GLU A 310 11.63 6.43 -23.70
C GLU A 310 11.95 7.86 -24.19
N ALA A 311 11.04 8.49 -24.94
CA ALA A 311 11.19 9.86 -25.40
C ALA A 311 10.81 10.90 -24.32
N GLY A 312 10.33 10.44 -23.16
CA GLY A 312 9.85 11.28 -22.06
C GLY A 312 8.45 11.86 -22.30
N ALA A 313 7.67 11.30 -23.24
CA ALA A 313 6.28 11.68 -23.46
C ALA A 313 5.36 10.85 -22.56
N LEU A 314 4.47 11.55 -21.85
CA LEU A 314 3.48 10.93 -20.96
C LEU A 314 2.19 10.67 -21.72
N HIS A 315 1.82 9.39 -21.80
CA HIS A 315 0.59 8.91 -22.41
C HIS A 315 -0.39 8.46 -21.33
N ARG A 316 -1.69 8.54 -21.64
CA ARG A 316 -2.78 8.21 -20.71
C ARG A 316 -3.94 7.51 -21.39
N SER A 317 -4.45 6.47 -20.75
CA SER A 317 -5.78 5.90 -21.02
C SER A 317 -6.69 6.01 -19.80
N ARG A 318 -7.97 5.77 -20.05
CA ARG A 318 -8.96 5.53 -19.00
C ARG A 318 -8.82 4.09 -18.50
N GLY A 319 -8.95 3.90 -17.20
CA GLY A 319 -9.16 2.59 -16.60
C GLY A 319 -10.63 2.14 -16.66
N ASP A 320 -10.92 1.01 -16.02
CA ASP A 320 -12.26 0.42 -15.99
C ASP A 320 -13.19 1.20 -15.05
N ILE A 321 -12.66 1.88 -14.03
CA ILE A 321 -13.46 2.73 -13.14
C ILE A 321 -13.75 4.08 -13.80
N PRO A 322 -15.02 4.39 -14.08
CA PRO A 322 -15.39 5.68 -14.62
C PRO A 322 -15.15 6.81 -13.61
N ALA A 323 -14.96 8.03 -14.12
CA ALA A 323 -15.12 9.23 -13.31
C ALA A 323 -16.54 9.26 -12.71
N HIS A 324 -16.67 9.88 -11.53
CA HIS A 324 -17.97 10.09 -10.89
C HIS A 324 -18.88 10.93 -11.80
N ASP A 325 -20.15 10.54 -11.90
CA ASP A 325 -21.13 11.02 -12.88
C ASP A 325 -21.98 12.22 -12.41
N GLY A 326 -21.63 12.87 -11.30
CA GLY A 326 -22.31 14.06 -10.77
C GLY A 326 -21.36 15.18 -10.33
N GLY A 327 -21.90 16.37 -10.02
CA GLY A 327 -21.15 17.58 -9.65
C GLY A 327 -20.53 17.58 -8.25
N ALA A 328 -20.20 16.41 -7.70
CA ALA A 328 -19.53 16.30 -6.41
C ALA A 328 -18.12 16.91 -6.46
N GLY A 329 -17.70 17.51 -5.35
CA GLY A 329 -16.39 18.15 -5.21
C GLY A 329 -15.50 17.43 -4.20
N LEU A 330 -14.19 17.53 -4.40
CA LEU A 330 -13.16 17.14 -3.43
C LEU A 330 -12.35 18.39 -3.07
N ARG A 331 -12.14 18.62 -1.78
CA ARG A 331 -11.26 19.66 -1.25
C ARG A 331 -10.33 19.08 -0.19
N HIS A 332 -9.08 19.52 -0.22
CA HIS A 332 -8.12 19.26 0.85
C HIS A 332 -8.08 20.50 1.73
N VAL A 333 -8.46 20.35 3.00
CA VAL A 333 -8.61 21.46 3.95
C VAL A 333 -7.99 21.11 5.28
N THR A 334 -7.66 22.14 6.07
CA THR A 334 -7.18 21.96 7.44
C THR A 334 -8.06 22.76 8.39
N TYR A 335 -8.82 22.08 9.25
CA TYR A 335 -9.60 22.73 10.31
C TYR A 335 -8.68 23.01 11.50
N GLY A 336 -8.08 24.20 11.51
CA GLY A 336 -7.07 24.55 12.53
C GLY A 336 -5.80 23.72 12.36
N ARG A 337 -5.69 22.60 13.08
CA ARG A 337 -4.57 21.64 13.00
C ARG A 337 -4.97 20.26 12.48
N THR A 338 -6.19 20.13 11.99
CA THR A 338 -6.82 18.86 11.62
C THR A 338 -6.97 18.77 10.11
N PRO A 339 -6.10 18.06 9.39
CA PRO A 339 -6.20 17.88 7.94
C PRO A 339 -7.36 16.94 7.57
N VAL A 340 -8.13 17.32 6.56
CA VAL A 340 -9.34 16.62 6.13
C VAL A 340 -9.48 16.66 4.60
N LEU A 341 -9.85 15.52 4.02
CA LEU A 341 -10.36 15.44 2.67
C LEU A 341 -11.88 15.57 2.72
N GLU A 342 -12.42 16.69 2.23
CA GLU A 342 -13.85 16.93 2.13
C GLU A 342 -14.37 16.46 0.77
N TYR A 343 -15.20 15.43 0.78
CA TYR A 343 -16.03 15.05 -0.36
C TYR A 343 -17.42 15.63 -0.17
N LEU A 344 -17.82 16.52 -1.08
CA LEU A 344 -19.07 17.25 -0.99
C LEU A 344 -20.00 16.85 -2.14
N PRO A 345 -21.28 16.54 -1.85
CA PRO A 345 -22.27 16.37 -2.91
C PRO A 345 -22.52 17.69 -3.66
N GLU A 346 -23.13 17.59 -4.84
CA GLU A 346 -23.48 18.75 -5.67
C GLU A 346 -24.52 19.66 -4.98
N GLU A 347 -25.50 19.03 -4.32
CA GLU A 347 -26.49 19.71 -3.47
C GLU A 347 -26.01 19.80 -2.01
N PRO A 348 -26.55 20.72 -1.20
CA PRO A 348 -26.24 20.77 0.23
C PRO A 348 -26.41 19.40 0.91
N PRO A 349 -25.43 18.97 1.71
CA PRO A 349 -25.47 17.66 2.34
C PRO A 349 -26.62 17.58 3.35
N VAL A 350 -27.21 16.39 3.48
CA VAL A 350 -28.25 16.09 4.48
C VAL A 350 -27.70 15.33 5.68
N ALA A 351 -26.50 14.75 5.53
CA ALA A 351 -25.77 14.08 6.58
C ALA A 351 -24.28 14.07 6.25
N LEU A 352 -23.46 13.65 7.22
CA LEU A 352 -22.01 13.55 7.10
C LEU A 352 -21.53 12.21 7.63
N VAL A 353 -20.64 11.57 6.87
CA VAL A 353 -19.79 10.48 7.36
C VAL A 353 -18.38 11.01 7.60
N ILE A 354 -17.88 10.90 8.83
CA ILE A 354 -16.47 11.12 9.12
C ILE A 354 -15.77 9.77 9.03
N SER A 355 -14.94 9.58 8.00
CA SER A 355 -14.15 8.37 7.81
C SER A 355 -12.82 8.43 8.55
N LEU A 356 -12.49 7.33 9.21
CA LEU A 356 -11.31 7.15 10.05
C LEU A 356 -10.51 5.96 9.50
N HIS A 357 -9.32 6.24 8.98
CA HIS A 357 -8.44 5.20 8.43
C HIS A 357 -7.88 4.28 9.54
N GLY A 358 -7.44 3.08 9.14
CA GLY A 358 -6.67 2.17 10.00
C GLY A 358 -5.22 2.63 10.16
N GLY A 359 -4.43 1.95 11.00
CA GLY A 359 -3.04 2.31 11.24
C GLY A 359 -2.60 1.96 12.66
N PRO A 360 -2.23 2.94 13.51
CA PRO A 360 -2.70 4.33 13.46
C PRO A 360 -1.89 5.29 12.57
N GLU A 361 -0.63 4.96 12.29
CA GLU A 361 0.30 5.77 11.49
C GLU A 361 0.08 5.47 9.99
N SER A 362 -1.09 5.87 9.49
CA SER A 362 -1.44 5.84 8.06
C SER A 362 -1.99 7.20 7.63
N VAL A 363 -2.69 7.28 6.50
CA VAL A 363 -3.22 8.53 5.95
C VAL A 363 -4.41 8.25 5.01
N GLU A 364 -5.49 9.00 5.16
CA GLU A 364 -6.54 9.20 4.15
C GLU A 364 -6.01 10.00 2.96
N ARG A 365 -6.27 9.47 1.76
CA ARG A 365 -5.85 10.03 0.47
C ARG A 365 -7.01 9.97 -0.52
N ASP A 366 -6.92 10.70 -1.62
CA ASP A 366 -7.89 10.55 -2.71
C ASP A 366 -7.71 9.23 -3.46
N GLU A 367 -8.39 8.19 -2.98
CA GLU A 367 -8.49 6.88 -3.62
C GLU A 367 -9.90 6.31 -3.46
N LEU A 368 -10.20 5.18 -4.10
CA LEU A 368 -11.49 4.48 -3.97
C LEU A 368 -11.59 3.77 -2.60
N ARG A 369 -11.60 4.55 -1.53
CA ARG A 369 -11.80 4.06 -0.16
C ARG A 369 -13.11 3.29 -0.03
N TRP A 370 -13.09 2.26 0.83
CA TRP A 370 -14.24 1.39 1.05
C TRP A 370 -14.85 0.90 -0.27
N ASP A 371 -13.99 0.55 -1.22
CA ASP A 371 -14.33 0.05 -2.55
C ASP A 371 -15.31 0.96 -3.32
N GLY A 372 -15.16 2.27 -3.11
CA GLY A 372 -15.94 3.32 -3.77
C GLY A 372 -17.21 3.74 -3.04
N LEU A 373 -17.43 3.31 -1.79
CA LEU A 373 -18.62 3.65 -0.99
C LEU A 373 -18.86 5.16 -0.89
N TYR A 374 -17.81 6.00 -0.87
CA TYR A 374 -17.97 7.45 -0.83
C TYR A 374 -18.82 7.98 -1.99
N ARG A 375 -18.75 7.36 -3.17
CA ARG A 375 -19.58 7.77 -4.32
C ARG A 375 -21.05 7.55 -4.05
N ASP A 376 -21.41 6.44 -3.40
CA ASP A 376 -22.80 6.15 -3.06
C ASP A 376 -23.32 7.10 -1.98
N LEU A 377 -22.48 7.46 -1.01
CA LEU A 377 -22.77 8.48 -0.02
C LEU A 377 -23.04 9.83 -0.70
N LEU A 378 -22.16 10.27 -1.60
CA LEU A 378 -22.30 11.53 -2.32
C LEU A 378 -23.58 11.57 -3.18
N LYS A 379 -23.93 10.47 -3.84
CA LYS A 379 -25.19 10.32 -4.59
C LYS A 379 -26.42 10.42 -3.69
N ALA A 380 -26.31 9.97 -2.44
CA ALA A 380 -27.33 10.11 -1.41
C ALA A 380 -27.32 11.48 -0.70
N ARG A 381 -26.55 12.46 -1.20
CA ARG A 381 -26.33 13.77 -0.57
C ARG A 381 -25.72 13.69 0.83
N ILE A 382 -24.91 12.67 1.08
CA ILE A 382 -24.15 12.49 2.32
C ILE A 382 -22.72 12.92 2.02
N ALA A 383 -22.25 13.96 2.71
CA ALA A 383 -20.86 14.38 2.62
C ALA A 383 -19.94 13.37 3.30
N VAL A 384 -18.67 13.37 2.91
CA VAL A 384 -17.64 12.58 3.60
C VAL A 384 -16.48 13.47 4.01
N MET A 385 -16.04 13.36 5.25
CA MET A 385 -14.77 13.90 5.72
C MET A 385 -13.80 12.73 5.95
N GLY A 386 -12.83 12.54 5.06
CA GLY A 386 -11.69 11.66 5.31
C GLY A 386 -10.74 12.34 6.29
N LEU A 387 -10.82 11.95 7.57
CA LEU A 387 -10.09 12.63 8.64
C LEU A 387 -8.69 12.02 8.80
N ASN A 388 -7.67 12.85 8.55
CA ASN A 388 -6.29 12.57 8.92
C ASN A 388 -6.03 13.02 10.36
N TYR A 389 -6.58 12.26 11.31
CA TYR A 389 -6.49 12.53 12.74
C TYR A 389 -5.03 12.67 13.22
N SER A 390 -4.81 13.35 14.34
CA SER A 390 -3.50 13.44 15.00
C SER A 390 -2.92 12.03 15.20
N GLY A 391 -1.70 11.78 14.72
CA GLY A 391 -1.19 10.42 14.55
C GLY A 391 -0.99 10.02 13.09
N SER A 392 -1.68 10.65 12.15
CA SER A 392 -1.55 10.38 10.72
C SER A 392 -0.18 10.80 10.19
N LEU A 393 0.33 10.03 9.23
CA LEU A 393 1.54 10.36 8.48
C LEU A 393 1.26 11.42 7.40
N GLY A 394 2.32 12.05 6.88
CA GLY A 394 2.20 13.00 5.76
C GLY A 394 1.85 14.45 6.15
N TYR A 395 1.84 14.78 7.45
CA TYR A 395 1.57 16.14 7.95
C TYR A 395 2.65 16.64 8.93
N GLY A 396 3.84 16.04 8.89
CA GLY A 396 4.98 16.35 9.76
C GLY A 396 4.99 15.56 11.07
N THR A 397 6.17 15.44 11.69
CA THR A 397 6.34 14.70 12.94
C THR A 397 5.54 15.28 14.10
N ASP A 398 5.36 16.59 14.17
CA ASP A 398 4.55 17.23 15.20
C ASP A 398 3.08 16.79 15.14
N HIS A 399 2.53 16.59 13.94
CA HIS A 399 1.16 16.06 13.78
C HIS A 399 1.08 14.58 14.14
N THR A 400 2.07 13.80 13.69
CA THR A 400 2.16 12.36 13.97
C THR A 400 2.29 12.11 15.48
N ARG A 401 3.23 12.77 16.14
CA ARG A 401 3.52 12.57 17.57
C ARG A 401 2.50 13.22 18.50
N ARG A 402 1.61 14.10 18.02
CA ARG A 402 0.59 14.77 18.85
C ARG A 402 -0.33 13.79 19.59
N ALA A 403 -0.59 12.63 19.00
CA ALA A 403 -1.44 11.60 19.60
C ALA A 403 -0.66 10.57 20.44
N TRP A 404 0.67 10.50 20.32
CA TRP A 404 1.47 9.57 21.10
C TRP A 404 1.22 9.81 22.60
N LYS A 405 0.87 8.72 23.30
CA LYS A 405 0.48 8.74 24.73
C LYS A 405 -0.73 9.62 25.07
N ASN A 406 -1.45 10.13 24.07
CA ASN A 406 -2.54 11.10 24.23
C ASN A 406 -3.66 10.92 23.19
N TRP A 407 -3.82 9.72 22.63
CA TRP A 407 -4.72 9.41 21.51
C TRP A 407 -6.15 9.90 21.73
N THR A 408 -6.73 9.65 22.90
CA THR A 408 -8.12 10.04 23.19
C THR A 408 -8.36 11.54 23.08
N ARG A 409 -7.52 12.34 23.75
CA ARG A 409 -7.67 13.79 23.75
C ARG A 409 -7.33 14.37 22.37
N ALA A 410 -6.28 13.89 21.73
CA ALA A 410 -5.89 14.37 20.41
C ALA A 410 -7.00 14.11 19.38
N PHE A 411 -7.58 12.90 19.39
CA PHE A 411 -8.71 12.55 18.54
C PHE A 411 -9.98 13.37 18.87
N GLU A 412 -10.30 13.58 20.15
CA GLU A 412 -11.45 14.41 20.54
C GLU A 412 -11.32 15.85 20.00
N GLU A 413 -10.13 16.44 20.07
CA GLU A 413 -9.85 17.78 19.54
C GLU A 413 -10.07 17.84 18.02
N ASP A 414 -9.61 16.82 17.28
CA ASP A 414 -9.80 16.72 15.83
C ASP A 414 -11.27 16.47 15.45
N LEU A 415 -11.95 15.56 16.14
CA LEU A 415 -13.37 15.25 15.94
C LEU A 415 -14.26 16.46 16.19
N ARG A 416 -13.99 17.23 17.26
CA ARG A 416 -14.69 18.50 17.54
C ARG A 416 -14.51 19.53 16.43
N ALA A 417 -13.35 19.58 15.80
CA ALA A 417 -13.12 20.47 14.65
C ALA A 417 -14.00 20.06 13.45
N CYS A 418 -14.09 18.77 13.14
CA CYS A 418 -14.99 18.25 12.11
C CYS A 418 -16.47 18.54 12.41
N ILE A 419 -16.94 18.27 13.64
CA ILE A 419 -18.33 18.54 14.05
C ILE A 419 -18.64 20.05 13.97
N ALA A 420 -17.71 20.90 14.41
CA ALA A 420 -17.88 22.35 14.30
C ALA A 420 -18.02 22.81 12.84
N THR A 421 -17.24 22.24 11.91
CA THR A 421 -17.38 22.50 10.48
C THR A 421 -18.71 21.99 9.93
N ALA A 422 -19.14 20.78 10.32
CA ALA A 422 -20.42 20.20 9.88
C ALA A 422 -21.62 21.10 10.22
N ARG A 423 -21.60 21.74 11.40
CA ARG A 423 -22.62 22.73 11.80
C ARG A 423 -22.68 23.93 10.88
N THR A 424 -21.55 24.36 10.29
CA THR A 424 -21.54 25.43 9.28
C THR A 424 -22.21 25.04 7.97
N TRP A 425 -22.35 23.73 7.72
CA TRP A 425 -23.11 23.19 6.59
C TRP A 425 -24.59 22.99 6.91
N GLY A 426 -25.02 23.30 8.14
CA GLY A 426 -26.38 23.13 8.62
C GLY A 426 -26.70 21.72 9.14
N LEU A 427 -25.69 20.91 9.45
CA LEU A 427 -25.84 19.58 10.02
C LEU A 427 -25.75 19.63 11.55
N ASP A 428 -26.67 18.96 12.23
CA ASP A 428 -26.60 18.73 13.67
C ASP A 428 -25.77 17.48 13.97
N ASP A 429 -25.36 17.29 15.23
CA ASP A 429 -24.57 16.11 15.63
C ASP A 429 -25.29 14.79 15.27
N SER A 430 -26.63 14.78 15.33
CA SER A 430 -27.47 13.62 14.98
C SER A 430 -27.44 13.23 13.49
N ASP A 431 -26.91 14.11 12.64
CA ASP A 431 -26.76 13.88 11.19
C ASP A 431 -25.34 13.37 10.85
N ILE A 432 -24.50 13.17 11.86
CA ILE A 432 -23.10 12.77 11.70
C ILE A 432 -22.90 11.33 12.14
N ALA A 433 -22.39 10.49 11.24
CA ALA A 433 -21.94 9.14 11.54
C ALA A 433 -20.41 9.02 11.42
N LEU A 434 -19.83 8.12 12.21
CA LEU A 434 -18.42 7.73 12.11
C LEU A 434 -18.31 6.43 11.32
N LEU A 435 -17.33 6.34 10.43
CA LEU A 435 -16.98 5.12 9.70
C LEU A 435 -15.51 4.84 9.94
N GLY A 436 -15.15 3.64 10.40
CA GLY A 436 -13.76 3.31 10.65
C GLY A 436 -13.42 1.84 10.48
N GLY A 437 -12.19 1.58 10.03
CA GLY A 437 -11.61 0.24 9.92
C GLY A 437 -10.42 0.07 10.87
N SER A 438 -10.22 -1.11 11.46
CA SER A 438 -9.03 -1.39 12.29
C SER A 438 -8.89 -0.38 13.44
N PHE A 439 -7.73 0.27 13.59
CA PHE A 439 -7.54 1.37 14.55
C PHE A 439 -8.61 2.48 14.42
N GLY A 440 -8.97 2.87 13.20
CA GLY A 440 -10.02 3.85 12.93
C GLY A 440 -11.40 3.38 13.37
N GLY A 441 -11.67 2.06 13.34
CA GLY A 441 -12.88 1.47 13.91
C GLY A 441 -12.92 1.61 15.43
N GLY A 442 -11.78 1.44 16.10
CA GLY A 442 -11.64 1.73 17.53
C GLY A 442 -11.87 3.21 17.85
N LEU A 443 -11.34 4.13 17.02
CA LEU A 443 -11.60 5.57 17.14
C LEU A 443 -13.08 5.92 16.91
N ALA A 444 -13.76 5.24 16.00
CA ALA A 444 -15.20 5.43 15.79
C ALA A 444 -16.00 5.07 17.05
N LEU A 445 -15.68 3.95 17.70
CA LEU A 445 -16.29 3.58 19.00
C LEU A 445 -15.97 4.60 20.09
N LEU A 446 -14.72 5.08 20.14
CA LEU A 446 -14.30 6.13 21.07
C LEU A 446 -15.09 7.42 20.85
N GLY A 447 -15.27 7.85 19.59
CA GLY A 447 -16.05 9.02 19.22
C GLY A 447 -17.49 8.92 19.70
N CYS A 448 -18.13 7.76 19.57
CA CYS A 448 -19.45 7.50 20.14
C CYS A 448 -19.50 7.66 21.67
N GLY A 449 -18.47 7.20 22.38
CA GLY A 449 -18.39 7.38 23.83
C GLY A 449 -18.13 8.83 24.28
N LEU A 450 -17.38 9.59 23.49
CA LEU A 450 -17.06 11.00 23.77
C LEU A 450 -18.20 11.97 23.36
N HIS A 451 -18.96 11.63 22.33
CA HIS A 451 -19.97 12.48 21.73
C HIS A 451 -21.31 11.76 21.59
N GLY A 452 -22.10 11.78 22.67
CA GLY A 452 -23.39 11.10 22.76
C GLY A 452 -24.49 11.62 21.82
N GLY A 453 -24.28 12.76 21.15
CA GLY A 453 -25.24 13.35 20.21
C GLY A 453 -25.09 12.86 18.77
N LEU A 454 -24.06 12.07 18.45
CA LEU A 454 -23.82 11.55 17.11
C LEU A 454 -24.93 10.58 16.68
N SER A 455 -25.15 10.48 15.37
CA SER A 455 -26.06 9.48 14.78
C SER A 455 -25.65 8.06 15.15
N GLY A 456 -24.34 7.78 15.02
CA GLY A 456 -23.74 6.51 15.40
C GLY A 456 -22.41 6.24 14.71
N ALA A 457 -21.99 4.98 14.74
CA ALA A 457 -20.76 4.51 14.12
C ALA A 457 -20.92 3.17 13.38
N VAL A 458 -20.15 3.00 12.30
CA VAL A 458 -19.91 1.72 11.65
C VAL A 458 -18.43 1.39 11.77
N CYS A 459 -18.13 0.25 12.38
CA CYS A 459 -16.79 -0.12 12.79
C CYS A 459 -16.42 -1.48 12.19
N SER A 460 -15.59 -1.47 11.15
CA SER A 460 -15.08 -2.69 10.51
C SER A 460 -13.81 -3.18 11.22
N ALA A 461 -13.80 -4.42 11.69
CA ALA A 461 -12.69 -5.05 12.39
C ALA A 461 -11.99 -4.11 13.40
N PRO A 462 -12.73 -3.52 14.35
CA PRO A 462 -12.17 -2.45 15.19
C PRO A 462 -11.11 -2.98 16.14
N LEU A 463 -9.96 -2.29 16.19
CA LEU A 463 -8.97 -2.51 17.24
C LEU A 463 -9.46 -1.86 18.54
N ILE A 464 -9.80 -2.68 19.53
CA ILE A 464 -10.34 -2.23 20.82
C ILE A 464 -9.24 -2.28 21.90
N ASP A 465 -8.60 -3.44 22.09
CA ASP A 465 -7.57 -3.63 23.11
C ASP A 465 -6.14 -3.52 22.52
N ILE A 466 -5.59 -2.30 22.51
CA ILE A 466 -4.23 -2.03 22.01
C ILE A 466 -3.16 -2.79 22.79
N ARG A 467 -3.37 -3.13 24.06
CA ARG A 467 -2.36 -3.83 24.86
C ARG A 467 -2.27 -5.29 24.46
N ALA A 468 -3.41 -5.95 24.34
CA ALA A 468 -3.45 -7.32 23.83
C ALA A 468 -2.84 -7.39 22.42
N HIS A 469 -3.16 -6.40 21.56
CA HIS A 469 -2.58 -6.32 20.23
C HIS A 469 -1.06 -6.08 20.25
N ALA A 470 -0.57 -5.14 21.06
CA ALA A 470 0.86 -4.87 21.21
C ALA A 470 1.62 -6.09 21.76
N GLN A 471 1.05 -6.82 22.72
CA GLN A 471 1.64 -8.05 23.24
C GLN A 471 1.73 -9.13 22.15
N ARG A 472 0.64 -9.36 21.40
CA ARG A 472 0.65 -10.33 20.29
C ARG A 472 1.71 -9.98 19.23
N ALA A 473 1.84 -8.69 18.90
CA ALA A 473 2.85 -8.22 17.96
C ALA A 473 4.28 -8.45 18.50
N ALA A 474 4.51 -8.14 19.78
CA ALA A 474 5.80 -8.38 20.45
C ALA A 474 6.17 -9.87 20.56
N ASP A 475 5.19 -10.74 20.78
CA ASP A 475 5.40 -12.20 20.82
C ASP A 475 5.84 -12.74 19.44
N ALA A 476 5.41 -12.09 18.35
CA ALA A 476 5.81 -12.43 16.98
C ALA A 476 7.17 -11.80 16.61
N ASP A 477 7.39 -10.54 16.96
CA ASP A 477 8.63 -9.79 16.75
C ASP A 477 8.82 -8.76 17.87
N THR A 478 9.87 -8.97 18.68
CA THR A 478 10.19 -8.13 19.85
C THR A 478 10.44 -6.66 19.51
N SER A 479 10.74 -6.31 18.25
CA SER A 479 10.91 -4.91 17.84
C SER A 479 9.64 -4.07 17.99
N TYR A 480 8.47 -4.71 18.05
CA TYR A 480 7.20 -4.06 18.32
C TYR A 480 7.06 -3.56 19.76
N GLU A 481 7.80 -4.11 20.74
CA GLU A 481 7.73 -3.68 22.14
C GLU A 481 8.05 -2.18 22.28
N ASP A 482 9.20 -1.77 21.74
CA ASP A 482 9.63 -0.37 21.77
C ASP A 482 8.72 0.50 20.91
N TRP A 483 8.31 0.01 19.73
CA TRP A 483 7.46 0.77 18.81
C TRP A 483 6.11 1.14 19.44
N PHE A 484 5.40 0.16 20.02
CA PHE A 484 4.14 0.46 20.73
C PHE A 484 4.41 1.21 22.03
N GLY A 485 5.53 0.95 22.72
CA GLY A 485 5.93 1.62 23.95
C GLY A 485 6.19 3.13 23.78
N GLU A 486 6.64 3.58 22.61
CA GLU A 486 6.76 5.01 22.26
C GLU A 486 5.39 5.66 22.03
N ARG A 487 4.43 4.92 21.47
CA ARG A 487 3.14 5.44 20.97
C ARG A 487 2.00 5.36 21.95
N PHE A 488 1.99 4.35 22.81
CA PHE A 488 0.88 4.04 23.72
C PHE A 488 1.36 3.86 25.15
N GLU A 489 0.58 4.29 26.14
CA GLU A 489 0.85 3.95 27.53
C GLU A 489 0.46 2.50 27.79
N LEU A 490 1.41 1.57 27.71
CA LEU A 490 1.17 0.13 27.89
C LEU A 490 1.43 -0.37 29.32
N GLY A 491 2.14 0.41 30.14
CA GLY A 491 2.62 0.00 31.47
C GLY A 491 1.52 -0.46 32.44
N ALA A 492 1.94 -1.22 33.48
CA ALA A 492 1.16 -2.04 34.42
C ALA A 492 0.18 -1.30 35.36
N SER A 493 -0.46 -0.23 34.90
CA SER A 493 -1.68 0.23 35.53
C SER A 493 -2.80 -0.75 35.17
N THR A 494 -3.48 -1.28 36.18
CA THR A 494 -4.70 -2.09 36.05
C THR A 494 -5.92 -1.25 35.67
N SER A 495 -5.72 0.02 35.31
CA SER A 495 -6.79 0.95 34.94
C SER A 495 -7.28 0.68 33.51
N PRO A 496 -8.60 0.73 33.26
CA PRO A 496 -9.22 0.69 31.94
C PRO A 496 -8.77 1.81 30.95
N ALA A 497 -8.08 2.87 31.42
CA ALA A 497 -7.72 4.06 30.63
C ALA A 497 -6.68 3.85 29.48
N GLN A 498 -6.48 2.65 28.96
CA GLN A 498 -5.38 2.30 28.04
C GLN A 498 -5.84 1.43 26.85
N ARG A 499 -7.14 1.34 26.58
CA ARG A 499 -7.69 0.76 25.33
C ARG A 499 -7.85 1.86 24.27
N VAL A 500 -7.93 1.50 22.99
CA VAL A 500 -8.37 2.47 21.96
C VAL A 500 -9.81 2.87 22.26
N PHE A 501 -10.63 1.89 22.63
CA PHE A 501 -11.96 2.09 23.18
C PHE A 501 -12.12 1.35 24.51
N ASP A 502 -12.43 2.08 25.58
CA ASP A 502 -12.72 1.50 26.89
C ASP A 502 -14.22 1.56 27.27
N PRO A 503 -14.78 0.50 27.89
CA PRO A 503 -16.09 0.49 28.53
C PRO A 503 -16.48 1.71 29.37
N VAL A 504 -15.54 2.38 30.04
CA VAL A 504 -15.82 3.59 30.83
C VAL A 504 -16.39 4.73 29.98
N HIS A 505 -16.13 4.70 28.67
CA HIS A 505 -16.69 5.65 27.70
C HIS A 505 -18.16 5.40 27.37
N LEU A 506 -18.74 4.27 27.79
CA LEU A 506 -20.19 3.99 27.63
C LEU A 506 -21.08 4.80 28.60
N SER A 507 -20.54 5.85 29.23
CA SER A 507 -21.23 6.65 30.26
C SER A 507 -22.32 7.59 29.72
N ALA A 508 -22.67 7.50 28.44
CA ALA A 508 -23.77 8.26 27.84
C ALA A 508 -25.14 7.71 28.29
N ALA A 509 -25.99 8.58 28.87
CA ALA A 509 -27.35 8.22 29.22
C ALA A 509 -28.14 7.82 27.95
N PRO A 510 -28.94 6.74 27.98
CA PRO A 510 -29.68 6.30 26.81
C PRO A 510 -30.69 7.35 26.27
N PRO A 511 -30.94 7.34 24.95
CA PRO A 511 -30.21 6.53 23.96
C PRO A 511 -28.94 7.27 23.53
N GLY A 512 -27.77 6.69 23.83
CA GLY A 512 -26.51 7.09 23.20
C GLY A 512 -26.46 6.67 21.73
N PRO A 513 -25.37 7.01 21.01
CA PRO A 513 -25.23 6.72 19.59
C PRO A 513 -25.31 5.21 19.30
N ARG A 514 -25.91 4.88 18.14
CA ARG A 514 -25.93 3.51 17.61
C ARG A 514 -24.53 3.10 17.19
N ALA A 515 -24.21 1.80 17.26
CA ALA A 515 -22.98 1.30 16.64
C ALA A 515 -23.20 -0.07 16.01
N VAL A 516 -22.69 -0.24 14.79
CA VAL A 516 -22.67 -1.53 14.11
C VAL A 516 -21.21 -1.92 13.91
N LEU A 517 -20.78 -2.96 14.62
CA LEU A 517 -19.48 -3.58 14.44
C LEU A 517 -19.62 -4.68 13.39
N ILE A 518 -18.69 -4.72 12.43
CA ILE A 518 -18.62 -5.74 11.39
C ILE A 518 -17.25 -6.41 11.53
N HIS A 519 -17.19 -7.72 11.75
CA HIS A 519 -15.91 -8.37 12.07
C HIS A 519 -15.88 -9.82 11.59
N GLY A 520 -14.82 -10.17 10.85
CA GLY A 520 -14.48 -11.54 10.49
C GLY A 520 -14.12 -12.39 11.71
N ASP A 521 -14.58 -13.64 11.78
CA ASP A 521 -14.25 -14.51 12.93
C ASP A 521 -12.88 -15.22 12.81
N GLN A 522 -12.19 -15.05 11.68
CA GLN A 522 -10.81 -15.50 11.43
C GLN A 522 -9.84 -14.32 11.27
N ASP A 523 -10.19 -13.13 11.75
CA ASP A 523 -9.31 -11.95 11.71
C ASP A 523 -7.98 -12.24 12.44
N GLU A 524 -6.90 -12.14 11.68
CA GLU A 524 -5.54 -12.43 12.10
C GLU A 524 -4.81 -11.22 12.72
N VAL A 525 -5.41 -10.03 12.68
CA VAL A 525 -4.83 -8.76 13.14
C VAL A 525 -5.52 -8.27 14.42
N THR A 526 -6.85 -8.14 14.36
CA THR A 526 -7.69 -7.70 15.49
C THR A 526 -8.52 -8.84 16.06
N GLU A 527 -8.85 -8.77 17.36
CA GLU A 527 -9.53 -9.88 18.04
C GLU A 527 -11.06 -9.72 17.95
N TRP A 528 -11.71 -10.63 17.22
CA TRP A 528 -13.17 -10.67 17.08
C TRP A 528 -13.89 -10.70 18.44
N ARG A 529 -13.34 -11.43 19.43
CA ARG A 529 -13.95 -11.50 20.77
C ARG A 529 -14.05 -10.15 21.45
N ASP A 530 -13.11 -9.23 21.21
CA ASP A 530 -13.18 -7.88 21.77
C ASP A 530 -14.42 -7.13 21.25
N SER A 531 -14.77 -7.32 19.97
CA SER A 531 -15.97 -6.72 19.36
C SER A 531 -17.25 -7.28 19.95
N ARG A 532 -17.31 -8.61 20.14
CA ARG A 532 -18.44 -9.26 20.83
C ARG A 532 -18.61 -8.73 22.24
N ASP A 533 -17.52 -8.71 23.01
CA ASP A 533 -17.56 -8.31 24.42
C ASP A 533 -17.94 -6.83 24.60
N ALA A 534 -17.50 -5.96 23.68
CA ALA A 534 -17.90 -4.56 23.64
C ALA A 534 -19.40 -4.37 23.34
N VAL A 535 -19.93 -5.08 22.34
CA VAL A 535 -21.36 -5.04 22.00
C VAL A 535 -22.22 -5.59 23.13
N ASP A 536 -21.86 -6.75 23.69
CA ASP A 536 -22.57 -7.35 24.83
C ASP A 536 -22.62 -6.38 26.02
N LEU A 537 -21.56 -5.62 26.24
CA LEU A 537 -21.51 -4.62 27.29
C LEU A 537 -22.40 -3.41 26.98
N ALA A 538 -22.33 -2.85 25.77
CA ALA A 538 -23.19 -1.75 25.35
C ALA A 538 -24.69 -2.12 25.46
N VAL A 539 -25.08 -3.32 25.04
CA VAL A 539 -26.46 -3.83 25.16
C VAL A 539 -26.88 -3.92 26.63
N ARG A 540 -26.01 -4.38 27.54
CA ARG A 540 -26.29 -4.37 28.99
C ARG A 540 -26.49 -2.96 29.56
N HIS A 541 -25.88 -1.95 28.94
CA HIS A 541 -26.08 -0.53 29.24
C HIS A 541 -27.30 0.09 28.54
N GLY A 542 -28.06 -0.69 27.76
CA GLY A 542 -29.26 -0.23 27.07
C GLY A 542 -28.98 0.54 25.77
N LEU A 543 -27.78 0.40 25.20
CA LEU A 543 -27.42 1.00 23.91
C LEU A 543 -27.78 0.06 22.75
N ASP A 544 -28.16 0.63 21.61
CA ASP A 544 -28.47 -0.09 20.38
C ASP A 544 -27.18 -0.35 19.58
N TRP A 545 -26.35 -1.23 20.12
CA TRP A 545 -25.12 -1.70 19.46
C TRP A 545 -25.32 -3.11 18.92
N LYS A 546 -24.74 -3.39 17.76
CA LYS A 546 -24.87 -4.66 17.05
C LYS A 546 -23.52 -5.17 16.60
N LEU A 547 -23.37 -6.49 16.56
CA LEU A 547 -22.25 -7.16 15.92
C LEU A 547 -22.76 -7.97 14.73
N LEU A 548 -22.24 -7.68 13.55
CA LEU A 548 -22.34 -8.50 12.36
C LEU A 548 -21.03 -9.31 12.25
N THR A 549 -21.13 -10.62 12.43
CA THR A 549 -19.99 -11.53 12.25
C THR A 549 -19.92 -12.01 10.80
N GLU A 550 -18.73 -11.98 10.21
CA GLU A 550 -18.46 -12.48 8.87
C GLU A 550 -17.71 -13.83 8.98
N PRO A 551 -18.40 -14.98 8.88
CA PRO A 551 -17.78 -16.27 9.17
C PRO A 551 -16.68 -16.61 8.16
N GLY A 552 -15.51 -17.01 8.64
CA GLY A 552 -14.38 -17.42 7.81
C GLY A 552 -13.53 -16.28 7.26
N LEU A 553 -13.97 -15.03 7.35
CA LEU A 553 -13.24 -13.89 6.79
C LEU A 553 -12.14 -13.40 7.74
N GLY A 554 -11.02 -12.96 7.16
CA GLY A 554 -9.91 -12.31 7.85
C GLY A 554 -10.04 -10.79 7.95
N HIS A 555 -8.94 -10.12 8.34
CA HIS A 555 -8.90 -8.67 8.56
C HIS A 555 -9.23 -7.85 7.30
N VAL A 556 -8.66 -8.27 6.18
CA VAL A 556 -8.87 -7.67 4.85
C VAL A 556 -9.51 -8.73 3.96
N PRO A 557 -10.52 -8.38 3.12
CA PRO A 557 -11.08 -9.33 2.17
C PRO A 557 -10.02 -9.89 1.22
N GLY A 558 -9.94 -11.21 1.09
CA GLY A 558 -8.95 -11.92 0.27
C GLY A 558 -9.34 -12.03 -1.20
N ASP A 559 -10.64 -12.02 -1.50
CA ASP A 559 -11.18 -12.15 -2.85
C ASP A 559 -12.34 -11.17 -3.12
N VAL A 560 -12.85 -11.22 -4.35
CA VAL A 560 -13.89 -10.30 -4.83
C VAL A 560 -15.24 -10.52 -4.14
N ASP A 561 -15.58 -11.76 -3.77
CA ASP A 561 -16.86 -12.09 -3.13
C ASP A 561 -16.85 -11.57 -1.69
N GLU A 562 -15.74 -11.74 -0.97
CA GLU A 562 -15.53 -11.17 0.36
C GLU A 562 -15.58 -9.63 0.34
N VAL A 563 -14.99 -8.99 -0.68
CA VAL A 563 -15.09 -7.52 -0.87
C VAL A 563 -16.54 -7.09 -1.03
N ILE A 564 -17.29 -7.74 -1.93
CA ILE A 564 -18.69 -7.41 -2.17
C ILE A 564 -19.53 -7.61 -0.90
N LEU A 565 -19.27 -8.68 -0.16
CA LEU A 565 -19.95 -8.99 1.10
C LEU A 565 -19.73 -7.88 2.14
N ARG A 566 -18.46 -7.57 2.44
CA ARG A 566 -18.11 -6.57 3.45
C ARG A 566 -18.57 -5.17 3.06
N TYR A 567 -18.40 -4.81 1.80
CA TYR A 567 -18.95 -3.57 1.25
C TYR A 567 -20.46 -3.46 1.48
N GLY A 568 -21.20 -4.54 1.21
CA GLY A 568 -22.64 -4.61 1.44
C GLY A 568 -23.01 -4.43 2.91
N HIS A 569 -22.29 -5.08 3.82
CA HIS A 569 -22.48 -4.94 5.26
C HIS A 569 -22.23 -3.50 5.74
N VAL A 570 -21.11 -2.89 5.35
CA VAL A 570 -20.75 -1.52 5.74
C VAL A 570 -21.79 -0.53 5.22
N LYS A 571 -22.19 -0.66 3.96
CA LYS A 571 -23.22 0.19 3.34
C LYS A 571 -24.58 0.06 4.03
N SER A 572 -25.01 -1.17 4.31
CA SER A 572 -26.27 -1.42 5.03
C SER A 572 -26.23 -0.85 6.45
N ALA A 573 -25.11 -1.02 7.15
CA ALA A 573 -24.91 -0.50 8.50
C ALA A 573 -24.94 1.04 8.53
N LEU A 574 -24.32 1.72 7.57
CA LEU A 574 -24.40 3.18 7.46
C LEU A 574 -25.81 3.65 7.20
N SER A 575 -26.55 2.95 6.35
CA SER A 575 -27.96 3.26 6.09
C SER A 575 -28.80 3.19 7.37
N GLU A 576 -28.54 2.19 8.21
CA GLU A 576 -29.22 2.00 9.50
C GLU A 576 -28.84 3.08 10.53
N VAL A 577 -27.54 3.38 10.64
CA VAL A 577 -27.01 4.37 11.59
C VAL A 577 -27.55 5.76 11.26
N LEU A 578 -27.44 6.18 10.00
CA LEU A 578 -27.89 7.48 9.54
C LEU A 578 -29.42 7.58 9.41
N GLY A 579 -30.13 6.46 9.30
CA GLY A 579 -31.56 6.46 8.99
C GLY A 579 -31.88 6.90 7.55
N HIS A 580 -30.89 6.87 6.66
CA HIS A 580 -31.00 7.25 5.25
C HIS A 580 -30.72 6.03 4.36
N PRO A 581 -31.61 5.64 3.44
CA PRO A 581 -31.33 4.54 2.53
C PRO A 581 -30.21 4.94 1.54
N LEU A 582 -29.18 4.11 1.43
CA LEU A 582 -28.13 4.27 0.41
C LEU A 582 -28.53 3.57 -0.91
N PRO A 583 -28.22 4.18 -2.08
CA PRO A 583 -28.68 3.73 -3.41
C PRO A 583 -28.09 2.40 -3.87
#